data_AF-A0A7S1LP83-F1
#
_entry.id   AF-A0A7S1LP83-F1
#
_cell.length_a   1.000
_cell.length_b   1.000
_cell.length_c   1.000
_cell.angle_alpha   90.00
_cell.angle_beta   90.00
_cell.angle_gamma   90.00
#
_symmetry.space_group_name_H-M   'P 1'
#
loop_
_entity.id
_entity.type
_entity.pdbx_description
1 polymer ?
#
loop_
_entity_poly.entity_id
_entity_poly.type
_entity_poly.pdbx_seq_one_letter_code
_entity_poly.pdbx_strand_id
1 'polypeptide(L)'
;DIYIVSQGDITSESLHVTISREQVRSAYVALFTSLMLLAFFLVPHAYFFGEGRGGDADADEKLRRRGQATCCSAMRSTASFVGFMLVLMVVSLNFRPGKRESLDGAWEGEEHVRKWFGDLIDLEHGGLNAISFAIACLTLVGVVGWVLYTAYGMAAMPFDWLRGKQTATEQRQDLESSIAAIREKYRVIQSKYDARDDGTFDLSQMKAVDRKELSRVQREHKSLMQHNYRLQEIEEKAGMVMPKLLQCLVPFRWMIGVSMMSISLLVVSSLLLTMLDRLLHSPCGWSCGYTLKERRIFNPADEIFLRLSRIFPVDFVVLGALVLYIFSASVFGIVCLGIRVSCFSVYALRTRKSMPQALLVLCNVMAFLLLALCMALLTIAPNYTSFGSQTFSGEDGSPSWCTMDRREAKACQVSVISAFFTKIAVAMPFFSVAYFFANWAFIGVFCSVFAQSLMSQQRQPFLDPAQECEEDELGLLAFG
;
A
#
# COMPACT_ATOMS: atom_id res chain seq x y z
N ASP A 1 -20.99 -8.58 8.20
CA ASP A 1 -21.53 -8.33 6.84
C ASP A 1 -22.86 -9.01 6.51
N ILE A 2 -22.90 -10.34 6.35
CA ILE A 2 -24.06 -11.07 5.80
C ILE A 2 -25.36 -10.90 6.61
N TYR A 3 -25.23 -10.84 7.94
CA TYR A 3 -26.34 -10.66 8.86
C TYR A 3 -27.17 -9.37 8.62
N ILE A 4 -26.55 -8.26 8.19
CA ILE A 4 -27.26 -6.99 7.97
C ILE A 4 -28.19 -7.05 6.76
N VAL A 5 -27.72 -7.70 5.69
CA VAL A 5 -28.46 -7.84 4.44
C VAL A 5 -29.58 -8.86 4.62
N SER A 6 -29.31 -9.92 5.41
CA SER A 6 -30.21 -11.04 5.72
C SER A 6 -31.61 -10.72 6.25
N GLN A 7 -31.84 -9.48 6.67
CA GLN A 7 -33.00 -9.08 7.47
C GLN A 7 -33.24 -9.90 8.76
N GLY A 8 -32.30 -10.77 9.16
CA GLY A 8 -32.42 -11.64 10.33
C GLY A 8 -32.81 -13.08 10.01
N ASP A 9 -33.03 -13.46 8.75
CA ASP A 9 -33.47 -14.80 8.34
C ASP A 9 -32.32 -15.81 8.17
N ILE A 10 -31.24 -15.69 8.95
CA ILE A 10 -30.16 -16.69 8.92
C ILE A 10 -30.46 -17.74 10.00
N THR A 11 -31.10 -18.83 9.62
CA THR A 11 -31.11 -20.06 10.41
C THR A 11 -29.76 -20.76 10.27
N SER A 12 -28.72 -20.21 10.90
CA SER A 12 -27.47 -20.97 11.11
C SER A 12 -27.57 -21.68 12.46
N GLU A 13 -27.76 -22.99 12.46
CA GLU A 13 -27.71 -23.85 13.66
C GLU A 13 -26.40 -23.69 14.47
N SER A 14 -25.35 -23.10 13.88
CA SER A 14 -24.01 -23.04 14.45
C SER A 14 -23.63 -21.73 15.15
N LEU A 15 -24.47 -20.68 15.13
CA LEU A 15 -24.14 -19.39 15.75
C LEU A 15 -25.15 -19.01 16.85
N HIS A 16 -24.93 -19.49 18.07
CA HIS A 16 -25.71 -19.13 19.28
C HIS A 16 -25.55 -17.66 19.74
N VAL A 17 -25.05 -16.76 18.90
CA VAL A 17 -24.86 -15.34 19.23
C VAL A 17 -25.84 -14.50 18.40
N THR A 18 -26.95 -14.11 19.01
CA THR A 18 -27.92 -13.17 18.43
C THR A 18 -27.36 -11.75 18.47
N ILE A 19 -26.50 -11.39 17.50
CA ILE A 19 -26.04 -10.01 17.34
C ILE A 19 -27.21 -9.18 16.81
N SER A 20 -27.50 -8.01 17.38
CA SER A 20 -28.61 -7.20 16.87
C SER A 20 -28.24 -6.48 15.56
N ARG A 21 -29.14 -6.52 14.58
CA ARG A 21 -28.92 -6.00 13.21
C ARG A 21 -28.58 -4.50 13.20
N GLU A 22 -29.30 -3.73 14.01
CA GLU A 22 -29.12 -2.28 14.12
C GLU A 22 -27.75 -1.93 14.70
N GLN A 23 -27.22 -2.71 15.64
CA GLN A 23 -25.87 -2.50 16.17
C GLN A 23 -24.80 -2.70 15.10
N VAL A 24 -24.91 -3.76 14.28
CA VAL A 24 -23.91 -3.99 13.22
C VAL A 24 -24.02 -2.90 12.15
N ARG A 25 -25.24 -2.54 11.71
CA ARG A 25 -25.46 -1.46 10.74
C ARG A 25 -24.91 -0.12 11.24
N SER A 26 -25.21 0.23 12.50
CA SER A 26 -24.69 1.44 13.14
C SER A 26 -23.16 1.42 13.22
N ALA A 27 -22.55 0.27 13.54
CA ALA A 27 -21.10 0.13 13.56
C ALA A 27 -20.45 0.37 12.18
N TYR A 28 -21.01 -0.18 11.09
CA TYR A 28 -20.48 0.10 9.74
C TYR A 28 -20.61 1.58 9.37
N VAL A 29 -21.77 2.19 9.61
CA VAL A 29 -21.96 3.62 9.32
C VAL A 29 -20.97 4.46 10.14
N ALA A 30 -20.82 4.17 11.44
CA ALA A 30 -19.87 4.87 12.30
C ALA A 30 -18.41 4.72 11.82
N LEU A 31 -17.98 3.52 11.43
CA LEU A 31 -16.64 3.25 10.93
C LEU A 31 -16.37 3.95 9.59
N PHE A 32 -17.28 3.85 8.62
CA PHE A 32 -17.13 4.51 7.32
C PHE A 32 -17.18 6.04 7.43
N THR A 33 -18.08 6.58 8.26
CA THR A 33 -18.12 8.02 8.53
C THR A 33 -16.86 8.49 9.25
N SER A 34 -16.35 7.73 10.21
CA SER A 34 -15.07 8.01 10.88
C SER A 34 -13.90 8.00 9.89
N LEU A 35 -13.84 7.03 8.99
CA LEU A 35 -12.83 6.95 7.93
C LEU A 35 -12.87 8.18 7.01
N MET A 36 -14.07 8.61 6.59
CA MET A 36 -14.26 9.80 5.77
C MET A 36 -13.82 11.07 6.48
N LEU A 37 -14.17 11.20 7.77
CA LEU A 37 -13.76 12.34 8.59
C LEU A 37 -12.24 12.38 8.79
N LEU A 38 -11.62 11.23 9.02
CA LEU A 38 -10.16 11.11 9.11
C LEU A 38 -9.48 11.48 7.79
N ALA A 39 -9.92 10.91 6.67
CA ALA A 39 -9.28 11.08 5.36
C ALA A 39 -9.41 12.50 4.78
N PHE A 40 -10.59 13.12 4.92
CA PHE A 40 -10.86 14.42 4.29
C PHE A 40 -10.72 15.62 5.21
N PHE A 41 -10.84 15.44 6.52
CA PHE A 41 -10.81 16.54 7.47
C PHE A 41 -9.62 16.45 8.42
N LEU A 42 -9.52 15.37 9.21
CA LEU A 42 -8.55 15.30 10.30
C LEU A 42 -7.09 15.24 9.79
N VAL A 43 -6.82 14.41 8.77
CA VAL A 43 -5.48 14.26 8.21
C VAL A 43 -5.02 15.51 7.46
N PRO A 44 -5.81 16.09 6.53
CA PRO A 44 -5.43 17.36 5.90
C PRO A 44 -5.27 18.49 6.91
N HIS A 45 -6.13 18.57 7.93
CA HIS A 45 -6.00 19.55 9.00
C HIS A 45 -4.70 19.40 9.78
N ALA A 46 -4.37 18.17 10.20
CA ALA A 46 -3.13 17.87 10.91
C ALA A 46 -1.88 18.14 10.04
N TYR A 47 -1.98 17.88 8.73
CA TYR A 47 -0.94 18.20 7.76
C TYR A 47 -0.67 19.71 7.68
N PHE A 48 -1.70 20.52 7.39
CA PHE A 48 -1.55 21.99 7.28
C PHE A 48 -1.17 22.64 8.61
N PHE A 49 -1.65 22.10 9.73
CA PHE A 49 -1.26 22.55 11.06
C PHE A 49 0.23 22.26 11.33
N GLY A 50 0.72 21.09 10.91
CA GLY A 50 2.12 20.70 11.01
C GLY A 50 3.03 21.55 10.11
N GLU A 51 2.60 21.89 8.91
CA GLU A 51 3.36 22.72 7.96
C GLU A 51 3.57 24.13 8.51
N GLY A 52 2.53 24.69 9.15
CA GLY A 52 2.62 25.97 9.85
C GLY A 52 3.56 26.01 11.07
N ARG A 53 4.06 24.85 11.55
CA ARG A 53 5.10 24.77 12.60
C ARG A 53 6.50 24.46 12.06
N GLY A 54 6.61 23.79 10.91
CA GLY A 54 7.89 23.30 10.39
C GLY A 54 8.79 24.36 9.73
N GLY A 55 8.26 25.56 9.45
CA GLY A 55 9.01 26.64 8.80
C GLY A 55 9.86 27.52 9.71
N ASP A 56 9.64 27.50 11.03
CA ASP A 56 10.35 28.35 12.00
C ASP A 56 10.90 27.46 13.13
N ALA A 57 12.10 26.90 12.95
CA ALA A 57 12.81 26.13 13.98
C ALA A 57 13.49 27.01 15.05
N ASP A 58 13.37 28.34 14.96
CA ASP A 58 13.91 29.27 15.96
C ASP A 58 12.78 30.11 16.59
N ALA A 59 12.46 29.80 17.85
CA ALA A 59 11.96 30.66 18.93
C ALA A 59 10.90 29.96 19.80
N ASP A 60 11.38 29.32 20.86
CA ASP A 60 10.59 28.61 21.87
C ASP A 60 9.65 29.53 22.70
N GLU A 61 9.75 30.86 22.58
CA GLU A 61 9.07 31.80 23.50
C GLU A 61 7.67 32.28 23.03
N LYS A 62 7.25 32.04 21.77
CA LYS A 62 5.96 32.57 21.20
C LYS A 62 4.84 31.52 21.08
N LEU A 63 4.88 30.45 21.86
CA LEU A 63 4.09 29.23 21.65
C LEU A 63 2.56 29.37 21.85
N ARG A 64 2.08 30.31 22.68
CA ARG A 64 0.67 30.31 23.15
C ARG A 64 -0.29 31.22 22.37
N ARG A 65 0.15 32.41 21.92
CA ARG A 65 -0.67 33.31 21.06
C ARG A 65 -0.63 32.91 19.57
N ARG A 66 0.44 32.26 19.13
CA ARG A 66 0.62 31.84 17.73
C ARG A 66 -0.20 30.59 17.38
N GLY A 67 -0.44 29.70 18.35
CA GLY A 67 -1.25 28.47 18.14
C GLY A 67 -2.68 28.72 17.65
N GLN A 68 -3.34 29.79 18.11
CA GLN A 68 -4.71 30.12 17.67
C GLN A 68 -4.72 30.69 16.24
N ALA A 69 -3.74 31.52 15.88
CA ALA A 69 -3.59 32.04 14.52
C ALA A 69 -3.20 30.93 13.52
N THR A 70 -2.33 30.00 13.93
CA THR A 70 -1.97 28.83 13.12
C THR A 70 -3.13 27.85 12.96
N CYS A 71 -3.97 27.67 13.99
CA CYS A 71 -5.18 26.85 13.90
C CYS A 71 -6.21 27.46 12.93
N CYS A 72 -6.45 28.78 12.99
CA CYS A 72 -7.33 29.46 12.04
C CYS A 72 -6.80 29.40 10.60
N SER A 73 -5.48 29.55 10.40
CA SER A 73 -4.84 29.40 9.09
C SER A 73 -4.98 27.97 8.55
N ALA A 74 -4.68 26.96 9.38
CA ALA A 74 -4.83 25.55 9.01
C ALA A 74 -6.29 25.19 8.70
N MET A 75 -7.25 25.71 9.48
CA MET A 75 -8.68 25.51 9.25
C MET A 75 -9.14 26.16 7.94
N ARG A 76 -8.60 27.33 7.57
CA ARG A 76 -8.88 27.97 6.27
C ARG A 76 -8.35 27.13 5.10
N SER A 77 -7.12 26.62 5.19
CA SER A 77 -6.53 25.74 4.17
C SER A 77 -7.22 24.37 4.08
N THR A 78 -7.68 23.85 5.22
CA THR A 78 -8.50 22.62 5.26
C THR A 78 -9.85 22.87 4.61
N ALA A 79 -10.49 24.01 4.88
CA ALA A 79 -11.76 24.38 4.28
C ALA A 79 -11.63 24.59 2.76
N SER A 80 -10.54 25.17 2.26
CA SER A 80 -10.28 25.26 0.82
C SER A 80 -10.03 23.89 0.19
N PHE A 81 -9.32 22.99 0.87
CA PHE A 81 -9.13 21.60 0.40
C PHE A 81 -10.45 20.81 0.35
N VAL A 82 -11.27 20.88 1.40
CA VAL A 82 -12.59 20.24 1.43
C VAL A 82 -13.51 20.84 0.37
N GLY A 83 -13.51 22.18 0.22
CA GLY A 83 -14.25 22.87 -0.84
C GLY A 83 -13.82 22.40 -2.24
N PHE A 84 -12.50 22.26 -2.48
CA PHE A 84 -11.98 21.72 -3.73
C PHE A 84 -12.43 20.27 -3.98
N MET A 85 -12.39 19.41 -2.97
CA MET A 85 -12.87 18.03 -3.07
C MET A 85 -14.38 17.96 -3.34
N LEU A 86 -15.18 18.84 -2.73
CA LEU A 86 -16.61 18.95 -3.00
C LEU A 86 -16.89 19.42 -4.42
N VAL A 87 -16.13 20.39 -4.93
CA VAL A 87 -16.24 20.83 -6.34
C VAL A 87 -15.91 19.68 -7.28
N LEU A 88 -14.82 18.94 -7.05
CA LEU A 88 -14.48 17.76 -7.84
C LEU A 88 -15.58 16.71 -7.80
N MET A 89 -16.20 16.47 -6.64
CA MET A 89 -17.33 15.57 -6.49
C MET A 89 -18.55 16.02 -7.30
N VAL A 90 -18.91 17.31 -7.26
CA VAL A 90 -20.04 17.87 -8.03
C VAL A 90 -19.77 17.82 -9.53
N VAL A 91 -18.57 18.19 -9.98
CA VAL A 91 -18.16 18.09 -11.38
C VAL A 91 -18.25 16.64 -11.86
N SER A 92 -17.78 15.71 -11.05
CA SER A 92 -17.74 14.30 -11.44
C SER A 92 -19.10 13.60 -11.39
N LEU A 93 -20.03 14.07 -10.54
CA LEU A 93 -21.44 13.68 -10.60
C LEU A 93 -22.11 14.11 -11.90
N ASN A 94 -21.66 15.21 -12.50
CA ASN A 94 -22.19 15.70 -13.76
C ASN A 94 -21.78 14.82 -14.96
N PHE A 95 -20.57 14.26 -14.93
CA PHE A 95 -20.07 13.37 -15.99
C PHE A 95 -20.69 11.95 -15.96
N ARG A 96 -21.76 11.71 -15.19
CA ARG A 96 -22.44 10.41 -15.12
C ARG A 96 -23.05 10.04 -16.48
N PRO A 97 -22.58 8.96 -17.14
CA PRO A 97 -23.20 8.50 -18.37
C PRO A 97 -24.55 7.87 -18.05
N GLY A 98 -25.64 8.42 -18.59
CA GLY A 98 -26.98 7.82 -18.54
C GLY A 98 -28.10 8.66 -17.91
N LYS A 99 -27.81 9.81 -17.30
CA LYS A 99 -28.83 10.80 -16.91
C LYS A 99 -28.39 12.18 -17.40
N ARG A 100 -28.72 12.48 -18.67
CA ARG A 100 -28.60 13.84 -19.23
C ARG A 100 -29.73 14.69 -18.65
N GLU A 101 -29.57 15.17 -17.43
CA GLU A 101 -30.10 16.49 -17.11
C GLU A 101 -28.92 17.44 -17.21
N SER A 102 -28.77 18.00 -18.41
CA SER A 102 -27.73 18.97 -18.73
C SER A 102 -27.82 20.15 -17.76
N LEU A 103 -26.66 20.58 -17.25
CA LEU A 103 -26.48 21.82 -16.49
C LEU A 103 -27.25 23.00 -17.09
N ASP A 104 -27.40 23.03 -18.42
CA ASP A 104 -28.11 24.08 -19.15
C ASP A 104 -29.57 24.31 -18.68
N GLY A 105 -30.27 23.28 -18.21
CA GLY A 105 -31.65 23.42 -17.68
C GLY A 105 -31.71 23.71 -16.17
N ALA A 106 -30.61 23.52 -15.44
CA ALA A 106 -30.57 23.75 -14.00
C ALA A 106 -30.43 25.24 -13.64
N TRP A 107 -29.88 26.06 -14.55
CA TRP A 107 -29.69 27.51 -14.36
C TRP A 107 -30.89 28.36 -14.85
N GLU A 108 -31.96 27.75 -15.37
CA GLU A 108 -33.19 28.43 -15.84
C GLU A 108 -34.17 28.77 -14.70
N GLY A 109 -33.66 29.38 -13.63
CA GLY A 109 -34.47 29.96 -12.55
C GLY A 109 -34.21 29.36 -11.16
N GLU A 110 -34.43 30.19 -10.14
CA GLU A 110 -34.11 29.90 -8.73
C GLU A 110 -34.84 28.65 -8.18
N GLU A 111 -36.03 28.34 -8.72
CA GLU A 111 -36.82 27.16 -8.34
C GLU A 111 -36.26 25.85 -8.91
N HIS A 112 -35.72 25.87 -10.14
CA HIS A 112 -35.07 24.70 -10.75
C HIS A 112 -33.74 24.38 -10.05
N VAL A 113 -33.00 25.41 -9.64
CA VAL A 113 -31.78 25.24 -8.82
C VAL A 113 -32.12 24.61 -7.48
N ARG A 114 -33.15 25.08 -6.77
CA ARG A 114 -33.56 24.51 -5.48
C ARG A 114 -34.05 23.08 -5.60
N LYS A 115 -34.79 22.75 -6.67
CA LYS A 115 -35.26 21.39 -6.92
C LYS A 115 -34.12 20.44 -7.27
N TRP A 116 -33.18 20.88 -8.10
CA TRP A 116 -31.95 20.14 -8.40
C TRP A 116 -31.09 19.93 -7.14
N PHE A 117 -30.92 20.95 -6.30
CA PHE A 117 -30.19 20.84 -5.02
C PHE A 117 -30.93 19.94 -4.02
N GLY A 118 -32.27 20.00 -4.01
CA GLY A 118 -33.15 19.14 -3.22
C GLY A 118 -33.00 17.67 -3.60
N ASP A 119 -33.02 17.35 -4.89
CA ASP A 119 -32.83 15.99 -5.41
C ASP A 119 -31.38 15.48 -5.19
N LEU A 120 -30.39 16.38 -5.13
CA LEU A 120 -29.00 16.06 -4.79
C LEU A 120 -28.80 15.77 -3.29
N ILE A 121 -29.53 16.50 -2.43
CA ILE A 121 -29.48 16.39 -0.97
C ILE A 121 -30.45 15.33 -0.42
N ASP A 122 -31.42 14.86 -1.23
CA ASP A 122 -32.39 13.87 -0.82
C ASP A 122 -31.69 12.57 -0.39
N LEU A 123 -31.56 12.41 0.93
CA LEU A 123 -30.76 11.39 1.63
C LEU A 123 -31.33 9.99 1.44
N GLU A 124 -32.56 9.86 0.94
CA GLU A 124 -33.25 8.58 0.79
C GLU A 124 -32.88 7.87 -0.53
N HIS A 125 -32.57 8.60 -1.61
CA HIS A 125 -32.23 8.01 -2.92
C HIS A 125 -31.07 8.71 -3.68
N GLY A 126 -30.88 10.02 -3.53
CA GLY A 126 -29.87 10.81 -4.25
C GLY A 126 -28.52 10.90 -3.51
N GLY A 127 -28.57 11.22 -2.21
CA GLY A 127 -27.38 11.38 -1.37
C GLY A 127 -26.55 10.10 -1.23
N LEU A 128 -27.20 8.93 -1.21
CA LEU A 128 -26.51 7.64 -1.21
C LEU A 128 -25.67 7.42 -2.49
N ASN A 129 -26.16 7.90 -3.64
CA ASN A 129 -25.45 7.82 -4.92
C ASN A 129 -24.26 8.79 -4.95
N ALA A 130 -24.42 10.00 -4.42
CA ALA A 130 -23.32 10.96 -4.28
C ALA A 130 -22.19 10.41 -3.40
N ILE A 131 -22.53 9.88 -2.22
CA ILE A 131 -21.56 9.25 -1.32
C ILE A 131 -20.88 8.04 -1.99
N SER A 132 -21.63 7.22 -2.72
CA SER A 132 -21.06 6.08 -3.47
C SER A 132 -20.09 6.51 -4.56
N PHE A 133 -20.34 7.66 -5.20
CA PHE A 133 -19.47 8.27 -6.19
C PHE A 133 -18.15 8.74 -5.55
N ALA A 134 -18.21 9.48 -4.43
CA ALA A 134 -17.01 9.91 -3.71
C ALA A 134 -16.16 8.73 -3.25
N ILE A 135 -16.80 7.67 -2.72
CA ILE A 135 -16.12 6.42 -2.36
C ILE A 135 -15.48 5.79 -3.60
N ALA A 136 -16.15 5.76 -4.76
CA ALA A 136 -15.58 5.25 -6.00
C ALA A 136 -14.33 6.03 -6.44
N CYS A 137 -14.33 7.37 -6.37
CA CYS A 137 -13.14 8.18 -6.64
C CYS A 137 -11.98 7.87 -5.68
N LEU A 138 -12.25 7.78 -4.38
CA LEU A 138 -11.24 7.40 -3.40
C LEU A 138 -10.70 5.99 -3.65
N THR A 139 -11.56 5.05 -4.01
CA THR A 139 -11.12 3.69 -4.38
C THR A 139 -10.21 3.72 -5.59
N LEU A 140 -10.47 4.57 -6.59
CA LEU A 140 -9.64 4.67 -7.80
C LEU A 140 -8.24 5.20 -7.46
N VAL A 141 -8.13 6.20 -6.58
CA VAL A 141 -6.83 6.65 -6.05
C VAL A 141 -6.14 5.52 -5.28
N GLY A 142 -6.88 4.79 -4.44
CA GLY A 142 -6.37 3.61 -3.75
C GLY A 142 -5.88 2.51 -4.68
N VAL A 143 -6.56 2.29 -5.81
CA VAL A 143 -6.21 1.30 -6.84
C VAL A 143 -4.90 1.67 -7.53
N VAL A 144 -4.63 2.96 -7.77
CA VAL A 144 -3.31 3.38 -8.27
C VAL A 144 -2.21 3.03 -7.26
N GLY A 145 -2.43 3.32 -5.97
CA GLY A 145 -1.52 2.89 -4.91
C GLY A 145 -1.38 1.37 -4.82
N TRP A 146 -2.47 0.63 -5.05
CA TRP A 146 -2.50 -0.83 -5.02
C TRP A 146 -1.59 -1.43 -6.08
N VAL A 147 -1.67 -0.91 -7.31
CA VAL A 147 -0.82 -1.32 -8.45
C VAL A 147 0.65 -1.00 -8.19
N LEU A 148 0.97 0.18 -7.64
CA LEU A 148 2.36 0.60 -7.47
C LEU A 148 3.02 -0.01 -6.23
N TYR A 149 2.41 0.16 -5.05
CA TYR A 149 3.02 -0.18 -3.78
C TYR A 149 2.74 -1.62 -3.38
N THR A 150 1.50 -2.09 -3.54
CA THR A 150 1.12 -3.42 -3.06
C THR A 150 1.64 -4.51 -3.99
N ALA A 151 1.59 -4.32 -5.31
CA ALA A 151 2.19 -5.27 -6.26
C ALA A 151 3.71 -5.40 -6.04
N TYR A 152 4.41 -4.28 -5.90
CA TYR A 152 5.85 -4.27 -5.60
C TYR A 152 6.13 -4.95 -4.26
N GLY A 153 5.38 -4.59 -3.22
CA GLY A 153 5.55 -5.14 -1.87
C GLY A 153 5.33 -6.65 -1.83
N MET A 154 4.25 -7.15 -2.43
CA MET A 154 3.94 -8.57 -2.47
C MET A 154 4.97 -9.37 -3.29
N ALA A 155 5.56 -8.77 -4.31
CA ALA A 155 6.60 -9.42 -5.11
C ALA A 155 7.95 -9.43 -4.38
N ALA A 156 8.39 -8.31 -3.81
CA ALA A 156 9.75 -8.15 -3.26
C ALA A 156 9.89 -8.59 -1.80
N MET A 157 8.87 -8.41 -0.96
CA MET A 157 8.94 -8.69 0.49
C MET A 157 9.29 -10.16 0.81
N PRO A 158 8.72 -11.17 0.14
CA PRO A 158 9.13 -12.55 0.36
C PRO A 158 10.62 -12.78 0.04
N PHE A 159 11.14 -12.22 -1.06
CA PHE A 159 12.56 -12.37 -1.39
C PHE A 159 13.49 -11.71 -0.37
N ASP A 160 13.11 -10.55 0.16
CA ASP A 160 13.87 -9.89 1.22
C ASP A 160 13.94 -10.76 2.48
N TRP A 161 12.81 -11.39 2.83
CA TRP A 161 12.73 -12.33 3.95
C TRP A 161 13.39 -13.69 3.68
N LEU A 162 13.44 -14.19 2.44
CA LEU A 162 14.16 -15.43 2.12
C LEU A 162 15.68 -15.19 2.14
N ARG A 163 16.14 -14.13 1.48
CA ARG A 163 17.56 -13.80 1.36
C ARG A 163 18.15 -13.35 2.68
N GLY A 164 17.38 -12.55 3.42
CA GLY A 164 17.86 -11.88 4.62
C GLY A 164 18.88 -10.81 4.29
N LYS A 165 19.22 -10.04 5.32
CA LYS A 165 20.34 -9.11 5.26
C LYS A 165 21.65 -9.88 5.42
N GLN A 166 22.72 -9.36 4.85
CA GLN A 166 24.05 -9.83 5.19
C GLN A 166 24.26 -9.76 6.71
N THR A 167 25.01 -10.69 7.27
CA THR A 167 25.41 -10.58 8.68
C THR A 167 26.48 -9.50 8.83
N ALA A 168 26.59 -8.89 10.02
CA ALA A 168 27.62 -7.88 10.27
C ALA A 168 29.04 -8.43 9.97
N THR A 169 29.30 -9.69 10.33
CA THR A 169 30.57 -10.38 10.07
C THR A 169 30.80 -10.63 8.57
N GLU A 170 29.78 -11.06 7.82
CA GLU A 170 29.86 -11.28 6.37
C GLU A 170 30.12 -9.96 5.63
N GLN A 171 29.38 -8.89 5.97
CA GLN A 171 29.63 -7.56 5.38
C GLN A 171 31.01 -7.03 5.76
N ARG A 172 31.50 -7.29 6.98
CA ARG A 172 32.87 -6.90 7.37
C ARG A 172 33.92 -7.61 6.53
N GLN A 173 33.76 -8.90 6.27
CA GLN A 173 34.67 -9.68 5.43
C GLN A 173 34.69 -9.17 3.98
N ASP A 174 33.52 -8.86 3.40
CA ASP A 174 33.41 -8.23 2.08
C ASP A 174 34.13 -6.87 2.05
N LEU A 175 33.96 -6.07 3.12
CA LEU A 175 34.57 -4.76 3.26
C LEU A 175 36.09 -4.84 3.43
N GLU A 176 36.60 -5.79 4.20
CA GLU A 176 38.04 -6.07 4.34
C GLU A 176 38.68 -6.44 3.00
N SER A 177 38.00 -7.27 2.19
CA SER A 177 38.46 -7.62 0.84
C SER A 177 38.49 -6.39 -0.09
N SER A 178 37.49 -5.51 0.02
CA SER A 178 37.42 -4.26 -0.75
C SER A 178 38.52 -3.28 -0.35
N ILE A 179 38.79 -3.15 0.96
CA ILE A 179 39.90 -2.36 1.51
C ILE A 179 41.24 -2.91 1.00
N ALA A 180 41.43 -4.23 0.96
CA ALA A 180 42.64 -4.85 0.42
C ALA A 180 42.82 -4.53 -1.08
N ALA A 181 41.76 -4.65 -1.88
CA ALA A 181 41.78 -4.31 -3.31
C ALA A 181 42.12 -2.82 -3.55
N ILE A 182 41.61 -1.93 -2.71
CA ILE A 182 41.89 -0.50 -2.78
C ILE A 182 43.34 -0.18 -2.37
N ARG A 183 43.87 -0.84 -1.34
CA ARG A 183 45.29 -0.72 -0.97
C ARG A 183 46.21 -1.17 -2.11
N GLU A 184 45.82 -2.18 -2.86
CA GLU A 184 46.58 -2.61 -4.02
C GLU A 184 46.54 -1.58 -5.15
N LYS A 185 45.38 -0.98 -5.45
CA LYS A 185 45.29 0.16 -6.39
C LYS A 185 46.20 1.31 -5.96
N TYR A 186 46.21 1.61 -4.66
CA TYR A 186 47.08 2.65 -4.10
C TYR A 186 48.56 2.34 -4.33
N ARG A 187 49.01 1.09 -4.07
CA ARG A 187 50.38 0.63 -4.34
C ARG A 187 50.75 0.68 -5.82
N VAL A 188 49.86 0.29 -6.72
CA VAL A 188 50.09 0.35 -8.18
C VAL A 188 50.25 1.78 -8.67
N ILE A 189 49.50 2.72 -8.10
CA ILE A 189 49.67 4.14 -8.44
C ILE A 189 51.00 4.64 -7.86
N GLN A 190 51.33 4.29 -6.63
CA GLN A 190 52.59 4.67 -5.99
C GLN A 190 53.80 4.11 -6.74
N SER A 191 53.77 2.86 -7.20
CA SER A 191 54.90 2.23 -7.90
C SER A 191 55.21 2.84 -9.26
N LYS A 192 54.32 3.65 -9.84
CA LYS A 192 54.58 4.39 -11.09
C LYS A 192 55.47 5.62 -10.89
N TYR A 193 55.66 6.04 -9.65
CA TYR A 193 56.43 7.21 -9.29
C TYR A 193 57.55 6.77 -8.34
N ASP A 194 58.75 7.32 -8.50
CA ASP A 194 59.83 7.01 -7.58
C ASP A 194 59.59 7.75 -6.25
N ALA A 195 59.73 7.04 -5.14
CA ALA A 195 59.76 7.65 -3.82
C ALA A 195 61.12 8.34 -3.61
N ARG A 196 61.14 9.53 -2.99
CA ARG A 196 62.39 10.10 -2.48
C ARG A 196 62.99 9.21 -1.38
N ASP A 197 64.26 9.42 -1.06
CA ASP A 197 64.95 8.77 0.08
C ASP A 197 64.18 8.89 1.40
N ASP A 198 63.39 9.96 1.59
CA ASP A 198 62.56 10.19 2.78
C ASP A 198 61.19 9.47 2.73
N GLY A 199 60.92 8.64 1.71
CA GLY A 199 59.65 7.93 1.52
C GLY A 199 58.46 8.81 1.12
N THR A 200 58.68 10.11 0.91
CA THR A 200 57.66 11.06 0.43
C THR A 200 57.67 11.15 -1.09
N PHE A 201 56.47 11.07 -1.68
CA PHE A 201 56.30 11.22 -3.13
C PHE A 201 56.25 12.70 -3.51
N ASP A 202 57.00 13.07 -4.55
CA ASP A 202 56.98 14.44 -5.06
C ASP A 202 55.70 14.66 -5.87
N LEU A 203 54.66 15.19 -5.21
CA LEU A 203 53.36 15.42 -5.84
C LEU A 203 53.47 16.27 -7.11
N SER A 204 54.49 17.12 -7.23
CA SER A 204 54.73 17.99 -8.38
C SER A 204 55.04 17.23 -9.68
N GLN A 205 55.65 16.04 -9.59
CA GLN A 205 55.98 15.18 -10.73
C GLN A 205 54.83 14.22 -11.10
N MET A 206 53.82 14.13 -10.24
CA MET A 206 52.69 13.23 -10.44
C MET A 206 51.76 13.77 -11.52
N LYS A 207 51.37 12.92 -12.48
CA LYS A 207 50.42 13.31 -13.53
C LYS A 207 49.12 13.78 -12.88
N ALA A 208 48.53 14.87 -13.36
CA ALA A 208 47.32 15.45 -12.78
C ALA A 208 46.14 14.45 -12.69
N VAL A 209 46.06 13.53 -13.64
CA VAL A 209 45.08 12.42 -13.65
C VAL A 209 45.32 11.46 -12.47
N ASP A 210 46.56 11.02 -12.28
CA ASP A 210 46.92 10.08 -11.21
C ASP A 210 46.81 10.72 -9.83
N ARG A 211 47.11 12.02 -9.70
CA ARG A 211 46.88 12.78 -8.47
C ARG A 211 45.38 12.81 -8.11
N LYS A 212 44.51 13.06 -9.10
CA LYS A 212 43.05 13.05 -8.89
C LYS A 212 42.56 11.66 -8.51
N GLU A 213 43.04 10.62 -9.19
CA GLU A 213 42.71 9.23 -8.89
C GLU A 213 43.17 8.82 -7.48
N LEU A 214 44.40 9.15 -7.10
CA LEU A 214 44.93 8.92 -5.75
C LEU A 214 44.04 9.56 -4.68
N SER A 215 43.63 10.82 -4.91
CA SER A 215 42.74 11.53 -3.99
C SER A 215 41.37 10.87 -3.88
N ARG A 216 40.84 10.30 -4.99
CA ARG A 216 39.58 9.56 -5.01
C ARG A 216 39.70 8.26 -4.22
N VAL A 217 40.73 7.47 -4.51
CA VAL A 217 41.03 6.19 -3.84
C VAL A 217 41.24 6.39 -2.34
N GLN A 218 41.91 7.47 -1.93
CA GLN A 218 42.13 7.79 -0.52
C GLN A 218 40.83 8.16 0.22
N ARG A 219 39.91 8.89 -0.43
CA ARG A 219 38.57 9.17 0.12
C ARG A 219 37.76 7.90 0.27
N GLU A 220 37.75 7.05 -0.76
CA GLU A 220 37.06 5.76 -0.76
C GLU A 220 37.60 4.85 0.35
N HIS A 221 38.93 4.75 0.48
CA HIS A 221 39.56 4.01 1.58
C HIS A 221 39.15 4.53 2.95
N LYS A 222 39.14 5.85 3.15
CA LYS A 222 38.73 6.46 4.44
C LYS A 222 37.28 6.11 4.78
N SER A 223 36.37 6.24 3.81
CA SER A 223 34.94 5.89 3.98
C SER A 223 34.75 4.42 4.34
N LEU A 224 35.39 3.50 3.60
CA LEU A 224 35.28 2.06 3.88
C LEU A 224 35.88 1.69 5.23
N MET A 225 36.98 2.33 5.65
CA MET A 225 37.58 2.09 6.97
C MET A 225 36.66 2.56 8.10
N GLN A 226 36.02 3.73 7.95
CA GLN A 226 35.01 4.21 8.90
C GLN A 226 33.83 3.23 9.02
N HIS A 227 33.32 2.71 7.89
CA HIS A 227 32.27 1.71 7.90
C HIS A 227 32.70 0.40 8.60
N ASN A 228 33.94 -0.05 8.37
CA ASN A 228 34.48 -1.26 9.00
C ASN A 228 34.56 -1.10 10.52
N TYR A 229 35.07 0.04 10.99
CA TYR A 229 35.14 0.36 12.42
C TYR A 229 33.75 0.34 13.09
N ARG A 230 32.73 0.92 12.46
CA ARG A 230 31.35 0.90 12.99
C ARG A 230 30.78 -0.51 13.05
N LEU A 231 30.99 -1.33 12.02
CA LEU A 231 30.58 -2.74 12.01
C LEU A 231 31.21 -3.51 13.17
N GLN A 232 32.50 -3.26 13.42
CA GLN A 232 33.24 -3.87 14.53
C GLN A 232 32.66 -3.47 15.89
N GLU A 233 32.31 -2.19 16.08
CA GLU A 233 31.68 -1.70 17.32
C GLU A 233 30.32 -2.37 17.57
N ILE A 234 29.52 -2.58 16.52
CA ILE A 234 28.21 -3.25 16.62
C ILE A 234 28.39 -4.74 16.95
N GLU A 235 29.36 -5.40 16.34
CA GLU A 235 29.67 -6.81 16.60
C GLU A 235 30.13 -7.03 18.05
N GLU A 236 30.98 -6.14 18.57
CA GLU A 236 31.46 -6.20 19.95
C GLU A 236 30.30 -6.00 20.95
N LYS A 237 29.39 -5.06 20.67
CA LYS A 237 28.19 -4.82 21.50
C LYS A 237 27.16 -5.94 21.44
N ALA A 238 27.12 -6.72 20.35
CA ALA A 238 26.11 -7.76 20.17
C ALA A 238 26.30 -8.97 21.12
N GLY A 239 27.48 -9.15 21.72
CA GLY A 239 27.77 -10.24 22.66
C GLY A 239 27.63 -11.64 22.06
N MET A 240 28.01 -12.69 22.81
CA MET A 240 27.94 -14.09 22.31
C MET A 240 26.53 -14.71 22.33
N VAL A 241 25.59 -14.14 23.09
CA VAL A 241 24.26 -14.75 23.34
C VAL A 241 23.24 -14.38 22.26
N MET A 242 23.26 -13.12 21.81
CA MET A 242 22.35 -12.62 20.77
C MET A 242 22.52 -13.30 19.40
N PRO A 243 23.74 -13.58 18.88
CA PRO A 243 23.89 -14.26 17.60
C PRO A 243 23.42 -15.72 17.65
N LYS A 244 23.55 -16.43 18.77
CA LYS A 244 23.02 -17.80 18.91
C LYS A 244 21.49 -17.85 18.91
N LEU A 245 20.84 -16.90 19.58
CA LEU A 245 19.38 -16.78 19.54
C LEU A 245 18.88 -16.43 18.13
N LEU A 246 19.54 -15.50 17.44
CA LEU A 246 19.21 -15.17 16.05
C LEU A 246 19.43 -16.36 15.10
N GLN A 247 20.47 -17.17 15.32
CA GLN A 247 20.74 -18.36 14.51
C GLN A 247 19.62 -19.41 14.63
N CYS A 248 18.98 -19.52 15.80
CA CYS A 248 17.79 -20.36 16.00
C CYS A 248 16.54 -19.80 15.28
N LEU A 249 16.48 -18.49 15.03
CA LEU A 249 15.38 -17.83 14.32
C LEU A 249 15.54 -17.83 12.79
N VAL A 250 16.72 -18.19 12.26
CA VAL A 250 16.97 -18.31 10.82
C VAL A 250 16.01 -19.29 10.11
N PRO A 251 15.79 -20.54 10.59
CA PRO A 251 14.83 -21.44 9.93
C PRO A 251 13.39 -20.90 9.98
N PHE A 252 13.02 -20.23 11.07
CA PHE A 252 11.70 -19.61 11.20
C PHE A 252 11.50 -18.46 10.20
N ARG A 253 12.53 -17.62 10.00
CA ARG A 253 12.54 -16.57 8.97
C ARG A 253 12.32 -17.15 7.57
N TRP A 254 13.02 -18.23 7.24
CA TRP A 254 12.89 -18.88 5.93
C TRP A 254 11.48 -19.45 5.72
N MET A 255 10.91 -20.11 6.73
CA MET A 255 9.53 -20.59 6.72
C MET A 255 8.51 -19.48 6.51
N ILE A 256 8.67 -18.34 7.21
CA ILE A 256 7.80 -17.17 7.01
C ILE A 256 7.93 -16.64 5.58
N GLY A 257 9.15 -16.49 5.07
CA GLY A 257 9.38 -16.02 3.72
C GLY A 257 8.72 -16.92 2.65
N VAL A 258 8.87 -18.24 2.77
CA VAL A 258 8.22 -19.21 1.87
C VAL A 258 6.70 -19.12 1.98
N SER A 259 6.15 -19.01 3.20
CA SER A 259 4.70 -18.83 3.39
C SER A 259 4.18 -17.56 2.71
N MET A 260 4.88 -16.43 2.86
CA MET A 260 4.52 -15.16 2.22
C MET A 260 4.59 -15.26 0.69
N MET A 261 5.58 -15.99 0.17
CA MET A 261 5.70 -16.29 -1.26
C MET A 261 4.49 -17.09 -1.76
N SER A 262 4.12 -18.16 -1.06
CA SER A 262 2.96 -18.99 -1.42
C SER A 262 1.65 -18.19 -1.40
N ILE A 263 1.44 -17.35 -0.38
CA ILE A 263 0.25 -16.49 -0.30
C ILE A 263 0.22 -15.48 -1.46
N SER A 264 1.36 -14.89 -1.83
CA SER A 264 1.44 -13.95 -2.95
C SER A 264 1.09 -14.60 -4.28
N LEU A 265 1.63 -15.79 -4.54
CA LEU A 265 1.34 -16.57 -5.74
C LEU A 265 -0.13 -17.01 -5.77
N LEU A 266 -0.72 -17.36 -4.62
CA LEU A 266 -2.15 -17.66 -4.50
C LEU A 266 -3.01 -16.45 -4.91
N VAL A 267 -2.72 -15.26 -4.36
CA VAL A 267 -3.45 -14.03 -4.69
C VAL A 267 -3.30 -13.67 -6.16
N VAL A 268 -2.09 -13.71 -6.72
CA VAL A 268 -1.87 -13.32 -8.12
C VAL A 268 -2.49 -14.33 -9.09
N SER A 269 -2.40 -15.64 -8.80
CA SER A 269 -3.04 -16.66 -9.63
C SER A 269 -4.57 -16.59 -9.58
N SER A 270 -5.15 -16.36 -8.40
CA SER A 270 -6.60 -16.15 -8.27
C SER A 270 -7.11 -14.90 -9.00
N LEU A 271 -6.35 -13.79 -8.91
CA LEU A 271 -6.62 -12.58 -9.68
C LEU A 271 -6.51 -12.86 -11.18
N LEU A 272 -5.43 -13.49 -11.64
CA LEU A 272 -5.22 -13.80 -13.05
C LEU A 272 -6.35 -14.66 -13.62
N LEU A 273 -6.73 -15.74 -12.93
CA LEU A 273 -7.81 -16.62 -13.37
C LEU A 273 -9.16 -15.90 -13.40
N THR A 274 -9.45 -15.05 -12.40
CA THR A 274 -10.67 -14.24 -12.38
C THR A 274 -10.69 -13.21 -13.51
N MET A 275 -9.56 -12.60 -13.82
CA MET A 275 -9.42 -11.62 -14.90
C MET A 275 -9.53 -12.27 -16.28
N LEU A 276 -8.98 -13.48 -16.45
CA LEU A 276 -9.17 -14.30 -17.65
C LEU A 276 -10.63 -14.70 -17.84
N ASP A 277 -11.33 -15.07 -16.75
CA ASP A 277 -12.75 -15.41 -16.81
C ASP A 277 -13.60 -14.21 -17.26
N ARG A 278 -13.34 -13.04 -16.67
CA ARG A 278 -13.97 -11.77 -17.07
C ARG A 278 -13.67 -11.39 -18.52
N LEU A 279 -12.45 -11.62 -18.98
CA LEU A 279 -12.06 -11.31 -20.36
C LEU A 279 -12.77 -12.21 -21.37
N LEU A 280 -12.87 -13.51 -21.10
CA LEU A 280 -13.40 -14.51 -22.05
C LEU A 280 -14.94 -14.62 -22.02
N HIS A 281 -15.56 -14.43 -20.85
CA HIS A 281 -16.97 -14.75 -20.64
C HIS A 281 -17.84 -13.54 -20.27
N SER A 282 -17.32 -12.31 -20.32
CA SER A 282 -18.17 -11.13 -20.12
C SER A 282 -19.10 -10.90 -21.32
N PRO A 283 -20.43 -10.79 -21.11
CA PRO A 283 -21.39 -10.67 -22.21
C PRO A 283 -21.38 -9.29 -22.89
N CYS A 284 -20.84 -8.28 -22.21
CA CYS A 284 -20.97 -6.87 -22.59
C CYS A 284 -19.63 -6.12 -22.65
N GLY A 285 -18.50 -6.82 -22.45
CA GLY A 285 -17.13 -6.32 -22.60
C GLY A 285 -16.92 -4.91 -22.04
N TRP A 286 -16.57 -3.97 -22.93
CA TRP A 286 -16.28 -2.58 -22.59
C TRP A 286 -17.51 -1.77 -22.13
N SER A 287 -18.71 -2.10 -22.61
CA SER A 287 -19.92 -1.32 -22.34
C SER A 287 -20.41 -1.46 -20.89
N CYS A 288 -20.10 -2.59 -20.25
CA CYS A 288 -20.47 -2.88 -18.86
C CYS A 288 -19.26 -3.07 -17.92
N GLY A 289 -18.06 -2.73 -18.41
CA GLY A 289 -16.82 -2.87 -17.64
C GLY A 289 -16.51 -4.29 -17.18
N TYR A 290 -16.69 -5.28 -18.05
CA TYR A 290 -16.35 -6.69 -17.82
C TYR A 290 -17.02 -7.31 -16.57
N THR A 291 -18.24 -6.89 -16.28
CA THR A 291 -19.04 -7.48 -15.19
C THR A 291 -19.47 -8.90 -15.58
N LEU A 292 -19.22 -9.88 -14.70
CA LEU A 292 -19.47 -11.28 -14.96
C LEU A 292 -20.80 -11.71 -14.32
N LYS A 293 -21.67 -12.37 -15.09
CA LYS A 293 -22.94 -12.93 -14.59
C LYS A 293 -22.71 -14.27 -13.88
N GLU A 294 -21.89 -15.12 -14.48
CA GLU A 294 -21.62 -16.49 -14.02
C GLU A 294 -20.12 -16.81 -14.12
N ARG A 295 -19.57 -17.48 -13.11
CA ARG A 295 -18.17 -17.91 -13.06
C ARG A 295 -18.02 -19.24 -13.80
N ARG A 296 -17.16 -19.28 -14.81
CA ARG A 296 -16.86 -20.52 -15.55
C ARG A 296 -15.49 -21.08 -15.24
N ILE A 297 -14.56 -20.26 -14.78
CA ILE A 297 -13.19 -20.69 -14.48
C ILE A 297 -13.01 -20.92 -12.98
N PHE A 298 -12.28 -21.99 -12.66
CA PHE A 298 -11.90 -22.31 -11.29
C PHE A 298 -11.00 -21.22 -10.70
N ASN A 299 -11.33 -20.73 -9.50
CA ASN A 299 -10.50 -19.80 -8.73
C ASN A 299 -9.97 -20.50 -7.46
N PRO A 300 -8.64 -20.65 -7.29
CA PRO A 300 -8.05 -21.39 -6.19
C PRO A 300 -8.25 -20.73 -4.82
N ALA A 301 -8.14 -19.41 -4.72
CA ALA A 301 -8.28 -18.72 -3.43
C ALA A 301 -9.72 -18.82 -2.91
N ASP A 302 -10.69 -18.62 -3.81
CA ASP A 302 -12.12 -18.75 -3.49
C ASP A 302 -12.47 -20.14 -2.96
N GLU A 303 -12.00 -21.20 -3.62
CA GLU A 303 -12.22 -22.58 -3.19
C GLU A 303 -11.58 -22.88 -1.82
N ILE A 304 -10.36 -22.39 -1.57
CA ILE A 304 -9.68 -22.55 -0.28
C ILE A 304 -10.50 -21.90 0.83
N PHE A 305 -10.97 -20.67 0.64
CA PHE A 305 -11.78 -19.98 1.64
C PHE A 305 -13.13 -20.67 1.89
N LEU A 306 -13.81 -21.16 0.84
CA LEU A 306 -15.06 -21.92 0.98
C LEU A 306 -14.85 -23.29 1.67
N ARG A 307 -13.66 -23.89 1.57
CA ARG A 307 -13.35 -25.11 2.33
C ARG A 307 -12.99 -24.82 3.78
N LEU A 308 -12.24 -23.74 4.01
CA LEU A 308 -11.87 -23.31 5.36
C LEU A 308 -13.10 -22.88 6.17
N SER A 309 -14.12 -22.31 5.52
CA SER A 309 -15.36 -21.89 6.20
C SER A 309 -16.18 -23.05 6.76
N ARG A 310 -15.87 -24.30 6.38
CA ARG A 310 -16.42 -25.50 7.04
C ARG A 310 -15.95 -25.66 8.48
N ILE A 311 -14.76 -25.14 8.80
CA ILE A 311 -14.12 -25.25 10.11
C ILE A 311 -14.10 -23.86 10.75
N PHE A 312 -15.20 -23.49 11.39
CA PHE A 312 -15.29 -22.22 12.09
C PHE A 312 -14.34 -22.20 13.32
N PRO A 313 -13.54 -21.13 13.57
CA PRO A 313 -13.43 -19.83 12.89
C PRO A 313 -12.15 -19.69 12.01
N VAL A 314 -11.64 -20.79 11.45
CA VAL A 314 -10.34 -20.81 10.75
C VAL A 314 -10.32 -19.91 9.53
N ASP A 315 -11.44 -19.81 8.81
CA ASP A 315 -11.66 -18.91 7.68
C ASP A 315 -11.42 -17.43 8.03
N PHE A 316 -11.89 -16.97 9.19
CA PHE A 316 -11.64 -15.62 9.68
C PHE A 316 -10.18 -15.39 10.04
N VAL A 317 -9.52 -16.37 10.65
CA VAL A 317 -8.09 -16.29 11.00
C VAL A 317 -7.25 -16.20 9.73
N VAL A 318 -7.53 -17.03 8.73
CA VAL A 318 -6.81 -17.04 7.44
C VAL A 318 -7.09 -15.76 6.64
N LEU A 319 -8.34 -15.27 6.63
CA LEU A 319 -8.67 -13.99 5.99
C LEU A 319 -7.95 -12.83 6.69
N GLY A 320 -7.92 -12.82 8.03
CA GLY A 320 -7.19 -11.84 8.82
C GLY A 320 -5.70 -11.88 8.54
N ALA A 321 -5.10 -13.08 8.47
CA ALA A 321 -3.70 -13.27 8.11
C ALA A 321 -3.40 -12.78 6.68
N LEU A 322 -4.29 -13.02 5.72
CA LEU A 322 -4.17 -12.52 4.34
C LEU A 322 -4.21 -10.99 4.30
N VAL A 323 -5.18 -10.38 4.98
CA VAL A 323 -5.32 -8.92 5.03
C VAL A 323 -4.12 -8.27 5.72
N LEU A 324 -3.65 -8.83 6.84
CA LEU A 324 -2.44 -8.36 7.54
C LEU A 324 -1.19 -8.52 6.69
N TYR A 325 -1.08 -9.62 5.94
CA TYR A 325 0.01 -9.85 5.00
C TYR A 325 0.03 -8.77 3.92
N ILE A 326 -1.10 -8.57 3.24
CA ILE A 326 -1.24 -7.56 2.18
C ILE A 326 -0.94 -6.16 2.74
N PHE A 327 -1.47 -5.83 3.91
CA PHE A 327 -1.19 -4.55 4.58
C PHE A 327 0.31 -4.36 4.85
N SER A 328 0.97 -5.39 5.37
CA SER A 328 2.42 -5.36 5.64
C SER A 328 3.23 -5.23 4.36
N ALA A 329 2.82 -5.92 3.29
CA ALA A 329 3.43 -5.82 1.97
C ALA A 329 3.25 -4.41 1.38
N SER A 330 2.07 -3.80 1.51
CA SER A 330 1.83 -2.41 1.09
C SER A 330 2.74 -1.43 1.84
N VAL A 331 2.87 -1.55 3.16
CA VAL A 331 3.78 -0.72 3.95
C VAL A 331 5.23 -0.90 3.50
N PHE A 332 5.66 -2.15 3.31
CA PHE A 332 6.99 -2.45 2.78
C PHE A 332 7.22 -1.80 1.42
N GLY A 333 6.27 -1.89 0.50
CA GLY A 333 6.35 -1.26 -0.81
C GLY A 333 6.45 0.27 -0.74
N ILE A 334 5.70 0.91 0.16
CA ILE A 334 5.79 2.37 0.35
C ILE A 334 7.14 2.77 0.97
N VAL A 335 7.67 1.99 1.92
CA VAL A 335 8.98 2.26 2.54
C VAL A 335 10.11 2.12 1.51
N CYS A 336 10.08 1.09 0.67
CA CYS A 336 11.11 0.86 -0.34
C CYS A 336 11.06 1.85 -1.51
N LEU A 337 9.87 2.20 -2.00
CA LEU A 337 9.73 3.10 -3.15
C LEU A 337 9.71 4.59 -2.75
N GLY A 338 9.34 4.89 -1.51
CA GLY A 338 8.98 6.23 -1.05
C GLY A 338 7.59 6.65 -1.53
N ILE A 339 7.03 7.73 -0.95
CA ILE A 339 5.76 8.29 -1.40
C ILE A 339 6.03 9.11 -2.67
N ARG A 340 5.61 8.58 -3.81
CA ARG A 340 5.74 9.23 -5.12
C ARG A 340 4.37 9.65 -5.65
N VAL A 341 4.30 10.85 -6.24
CA VAL A 341 3.14 11.32 -6.98
C VAL A 341 3.51 11.39 -8.46
N SER A 342 2.88 10.54 -9.27
CA SER A 342 3.07 10.35 -10.72
C SER A 342 4.49 9.93 -11.14
N CYS A 343 5.52 10.72 -10.83
CA CYS A 343 6.95 10.42 -11.04
C CYS A 343 7.87 11.12 -10.02
N PHE A 344 7.36 12.02 -9.19
CA PHE A 344 8.16 12.83 -8.26
C PHE A 344 8.09 12.24 -6.85
N SER A 345 9.26 12.07 -6.22
CA SER A 345 9.35 11.68 -4.81
C SER A 345 8.94 12.87 -3.94
N VAL A 346 7.78 12.77 -3.29
CA VAL A 346 7.29 13.82 -2.38
C VAL A 346 7.88 13.63 -0.99
N TYR A 347 7.83 12.39 -0.47
CA TYR A 347 8.42 12.05 0.83
C TYR A 347 9.17 10.72 0.76
N ALA A 348 10.45 10.75 1.14
CA ALA A 348 11.19 9.53 1.44
C ALA A 348 10.94 9.14 2.90
N LEU A 349 10.37 7.94 3.13
CA LEU A 349 10.18 7.41 4.47
C LEU A 349 11.50 6.80 4.95
N ARG A 350 12.06 7.36 6.02
CA ARG A 350 13.29 6.87 6.65
C ARG A 350 13.01 6.39 8.06
N THR A 351 13.55 5.23 8.41
CA THR A 351 13.42 4.67 9.76
C THR A 351 14.00 5.64 10.78
N ARG A 352 13.22 6.01 11.79
CA ARG A 352 13.57 6.96 12.87
C ARG A 352 13.88 8.41 12.43
N LYS A 353 13.73 8.74 11.14
CA LYS A 353 14.02 10.08 10.59
C LYS A 353 12.90 10.64 9.70
N SER A 354 11.74 9.98 9.67
CA SER A 354 10.56 10.46 8.93
C SER A 354 9.90 11.64 9.65
N MET A 355 9.64 12.72 8.91
CA MET A 355 8.87 13.85 9.42
C MET A 355 7.45 13.41 9.82
N PRO A 356 6.84 14.00 10.88
CA PRO A 356 5.49 13.62 11.33
C PRO A 356 4.41 13.83 10.25
N GLN A 357 4.59 14.83 9.37
CA GLN A 357 3.71 15.06 8.22
C GLN A 357 3.75 13.90 7.21
N ALA A 358 4.93 13.33 6.95
CA ALA A 358 5.07 12.19 6.04
C ALA A 358 4.35 10.94 6.59
N LEU A 359 4.34 10.76 7.92
CA LEU A 359 3.58 9.68 8.58
C LEU A 359 2.06 9.88 8.47
N LEU A 360 1.58 11.12 8.53
CA LEU A 360 0.16 11.44 8.31
C LEU A 360 -0.25 11.13 6.86
N VAL A 361 0.57 11.52 5.88
CA VAL A 361 0.32 11.20 4.46
C VAL A 361 0.35 9.69 4.22
N LEU A 362 1.31 8.97 4.83
CA LEU A 362 1.37 7.51 4.80
C LEU A 362 0.07 6.88 5.33
N CYS A 363 -0.45 7.36 6.46
CA CYS A 363 -1.71 6.89 7.02
C CYS A 363 -2.89 7.09 6.05
N ASN A 364 -2.94 8.24 5.36
CA ASN A 364 -3.99 8.51 4.38
C ASN A 364 -3.88 7.59 3.15
N VAL A 365 -2.67 7.41 2.62
CA VAL A 365 -2.42 6.49 1.50
C VAL A 365 -2.80 5.06 1.88
N MET A 366 -2.45 4.62 3.10
CA MET A 366 -2.85 3.31 3.62
C MET A 366 -4.37 3.16 3.76
N ALA A 367 -5.09 4.21 4.16
CA ALA A 367 -6.55 4.18 4.20
C ALA A 367 -7.17 3.96 2.81
N PHE A 368 -6.64 4.63 1.77
CA PHE A 368 -7.09 4.41 0.39
C PHE A 368 -6.72 3.02 -0.14
N LEU A 369 -5.54 2.50 0.23
CA LEU A 369 -5.12 1.13 -0.09
C LEU A 369 -6.03 0.08 0.54
N LEU A 370 -6.43 0.26 1.81
CA LEU A 370 -7.37 -0.64 2.48
C LEU A 370 -8.75 -0.63 1.79
N LEU A 371 -9.20 0.53 1.32
CA LEU A 371 -10.43 0.65 0.56
C LEU A 371 -10.33 -0.08 -0.80
N ALA A 372 -9.17 0.02 -1.47
CA ALA A 372 -8.88 -0.75 -2.68
C ALA A 372 -8.76 -2.26 -2.40
N LEU A 373 -8.24 -2.66 -1.23
CA LEU A 373 -8.19 -4.05 -0.80
C LEU A 373 -9.59 -4.65 -0.63
N CYS A 374 -10.56 -3.91 -0.07
CA CYS A 374 -11.95 -4.36 0.00
C CYS A 374 -12.51 -4.71 -1.39
N MET A 375 -12.16 -3.92 -2.42
CA MET A 375 -12.48 -4.22 -3.81
C MET A 375 -11.69 -5.41 -4.37
N ALA A 376 -10.40 -5.49 -4.07
CA ALA A 376 -9.54 -6.60 -4.48
C ALA A 376 -10.00 -7.95 -3.89
N LEU A 377 -10.55 -7.97 -2.67
CA LEU A 377 -11.12 -9.20 -2.11
C LEU A 377 -12.27 -9.75 -2.97
N LEU A 378 -13.10 -8.88 -3.56
CA LEU A 378 -14.18 -9.27 -4.49
C LEU A 378 -13.65 -9.85 -5.82
N THR A 379 -12.37 -9.66 -6.15
CA THR A 379 -11.73 -10.28 -7.31
C THR A 379 -10.87 -11.49 -6.95
N ILE A 380 -10.24 -11.48 -5.76
CA ILE A 380 -9.44 -12.59 -5.24
C ILE A 380 -10.32 -13.80 -4.92
N ALA A 381 -11.42 -13.59 -4.19
CA ALA A 381 -12.32 -14.65 -3.72
C ALA A 381 -13.79 -14.21 -3.85
N PRO A 382 -14.35 -14.17 -5.07
CA PRO A 382 -15.62 -13.52 -5.36
C PRO A 382 -16.83 -14.15 -4.63
N ASN A 383 -16.92 -15.49 -4.54
CA ASN A 383 -18.05 -16.16 -3.90
C ASN A 383 -17.94 -16.08 -2.38
N TYR A 384 -16.75 -16.35 -1.82
CA TYR A 384 -16.56 -16.26 -0.38
C TYR A 384 -16.78 -14.83 0.15
N THR A 385 -16.32 -13.80 -0.56
CA THR A 385 -16.50 -12.41 -0.12
C THR A 385 -17.92 -11.89 -0.35
N SER A 386 -18.65 -12.45 -1.31
CA SER A 386 -20.04 -12.08 -1.58
C SER A 386 -21.03 -12.81 -0.69
N PHE A 387 -20.82 -14.10 -0.40
CA PHE A 387 -21.81 -14.94 0.30
C PHE A 387 -21.29 -15.56 1.61
N GLY A 388 -19.98 -15.56 1.85
CA GLY A 388 -19.36 -16.17 3.04
C GLY A 388 -19.63 -17.66 3.16
N SER A 389 -20.00 -18.09 4.37
CA SER A 389 -20.29 -19.49 4.70
C SER A 389 -21.74 -19.90 4.46
N GLN A 390 -22.56 -19.07 3.79
CA GLN A 390 -23.96 -19.39 3.53
C GLN A 390 -24.10 -20.63 2.63
N THR A 391 -24.91 -21.59 3.09
CA THR A 391 -25.34 -22.76 2.33
C THR A 391 -26.85 -22.76 2.16
N PHE A 392 -27.32 -23.24 1.03
CA PHE A 392 -28.75 -23.49 0.79
C PHE A 392 -28.94 -24.96 0.45
N SER A 393 -30.11 -25.51 0.81
CA SER A 393 -30.50 -26.86 0.41
C SER A 393 -30.86 -26.85 -1.07
N GLY A 394 -30.11 -27.60 -1.88
CA GLY A 394 -30.44 -27.81 -3.29
C GLY A 394 -31.73 -28.63 -3.45
N GLU A 395 -32.22 -28.75 -4.69
CA GLU A 395 -33.40 -29.58 -5.02
C GLU A 395 -33.22 -31.05 -4.58
N ASP A 396 -31.97 -31.54 -4.53
CA ASP A 396 -31.61 -32.89 -4.10
C ASP A 396 -31.48 -33.03 -2.56
N GLY A 397 -31.76 -31.98 -1.78
CA GLY A 397 -31.64 -31.98 -0.31
C GLY A 397 -30.19 -31.95 0.21
N SER A 398 -29.18 -31.92 -0.66
CA SER A 398 -27.78 -31.75 -0.25
C SER A 398 -27.45 -30.27 0.02
N PRO A 399 -26.67 -29.96 1.08
CA PRO A 399 -26.24 -28.60 1.36
C PRO A 399 -25.22 -28.15 0.30
N SER A 400 -25.58 -27.13 -0.46
CA SER A 400 -24.71 -26.52 -1.49
C SER A 400 -24.38 -25.07 -1.15
N TRP A 401 -23.18 -24.61 -1.51
CA TRP A 401 -22.72 -23.25 -1.20
C TRP A 401 -23.40 -22.21 -2.08
N CYS A 402 -23.68 -21.04 -1.52
CA CYS A 402 -24.15 -19.90 -2.31
C CYS A 402 -23.04 -19.43 -3.25
N THR A 403 -23.30 -19.46 -4.56
CA THR A 403 -22.40 -18.96 -5.61
C THR A 403 -23.09 -17.90 -6.46
N MET A 404 -22.29 -17.08 -7.16
CA MET A 404 -22.81 -16.03 -8.06
C MET A 404 -23.74 -16.61 -9.15
N ASP A 405 -23.50 -17.85 -9.57
CA ASP A 405 -24.29 -18.56 -10.60
C ASP A 405 -25.72 -18.90 -10.14
N ARG A 406 -25.95 -18.99 -8.83
CA ARG A 406 -27.23 -19.41 -8.23
C ARG A 406 -27.88 -18.32 -7.38
N ARG A 407 -27.63 -17.06 -7.72
CA ARG A 407 -28.19 -15.87 -7.04
C ARG A 407 -29.73 -15.82 -7.07
N GLU A 408 -30.36 -16.53 -8.00
CA GLU A 408 -31.82 -16.53 -8.20
C GLU A 408 -32.57 -17.37 -7.15
N ALA A 409 -31.88 -18.23 -6.40
CA ALA A 409 -32.44 -18.84 -5.20
C ALA A 409 -32.57 -17.74 -4.14
N LYS A 410 -33.80 -17.29 -3.85
CA LYS A 410 -34.14 -16.27 -2.83
C LYS A 410 -33.51 -16.51 -1.43
N ALA A 411 -32.90 -17.68 -1.22
CA ALA A 411 -32.19 -18.07 0.00
C ALA A 411 -30.78 -17.45 0.16
N CYS A 412 -30.10 -17.02 -0.92
CA CYS A 412 -28.72 -16.54 -0.83
C CYS A 412 -28.63 -15.01 -0.78
N GLN A 413 -28.03 -14.47 0.28
CA GLN A 413 -27.92 -13.02 0.47
C GLN A 413 -26.48 -12.52 0.30
N VAL A 414 -26.32 -11.41 -0.42
CA VAL A 414 -25.01 -10.83 -0.70
C VAL A 414 -24.49 -10.00 0.49
N SER A 415 -23.18 -9.91 0.66
CA SER A 415 -22.54 -9.07 1.68
C SER A 415 -22.75 -7.58 1.39
N VAL A 416 -22.69 -6.74 2.43
CA VAL A 416 -22.85 -5.28 2.29
C VAL A 416 -21.78 -4.71 1.35
N ILE A 417 -20.53 -5.17 1.50
CA ILE A 417 -19.39 -4.77 0.68
C ILE A 417 -19.64 -5.14 -0.79
N SER A 418 -20.00 -6.40 -1.06
CA SER A 418 -20.29 -6.86 -2.44
C SER A 418 -21.48 -6.13 -3.05
N ALA A 419 -22.57 -5.94 -2.29
CA ALA A 419 -23.75 -5.21 -2.75
C ALA A 419 -23.42 -3.74 -3.08
N PHE A 420 -22.64 -3.07 -2.23
CA PHE A 420 -22.26 -1.68 -2.41
C PHE A 420 -21.37 -1.49 -3.66
N PHE A 421 -20.32 -2.29 -3.80
CA PHE A 421 -19.41 -2.17 -4.93
C PHE A 421 -20.00 -2.68 -6.25
N THR A 422 -20.86 -3.71 -6.22
CA THR A 422 -21.61 -4.15 -7.41
C THR A 422 -22.57 -3.06 -7.88
N LYS A 423 -23.23 -2.34 -6.96
CA LYS A 423 -24.06 -1.18 -7.31
C LYS A 423 -23.24 -0.08 -7.98
N ILE A 424 -22.04 0.23 -7.47
CA ILE A 424 -21.12 1.20 -8.07
C ILE A 424 -20.69 0.76 -9.47
N ALA A 425 -20.29 -0.50 -9.63
CA ALA A 425 -19.82 -1.03 -10.91
C ALA A 425 -20.90 -0.99 -12.00
N VAL A 426 -22.16 -1.31 -11.64
CA VAL A 426 -23.30 -1.25 -12.55
C VAL A 426 -23.74 0.19 -12.83
N ALA A 427 -23.75 1.05 -11.80
CA ALA A 427 -24.16 2.45 -11.95
C ALA A 427 -23.18 3.27 -12.81
N MET A 428 -21.90 2.88 -12.82
CA MET A 428 -20.82 3.65 -13.42
C MET A 428 -19.78 2.72 -14.09
N PRO A 429 -19.97 2.35 -15.36
CA PRO A 429 -19.12 1.36 -16.04
C PRO A 429 -17.67 1.82 -16.19
N PHE A 430 -17.41 3.14 -16.24
CA PHE A 430 -16.06 3.70 -16.29
C PHE A 430 -15.16 3.21 -15.14
N PHE A 431 -15.66 3.21 -13.90
CA PHE A 431 -14.89 2.74 -12.75
C PHE A 431 -14.58 1.25 -12.84
N SER A 432 -15.53 0.45 -13.34
CA SER A 432 -15.33 -0.99 -13.53
C SER A 432 -14.28 -1.29 -14.61
N VAL A 433 -14.30 -0.54 -15.73
CA VAL A 433 -13.26 -0.62 -16.77
C VAL A 433 -11.89 -0.22 -16.22
N ALA A 434 -11.79 0.92 -15.53
CA ALA A 434 -10.54 1.39 -14.94
C ALA A 434 -9.97 0.37 -13.96
N TYR A 435 -10.82 -0.22 -13.12
CA TYR A 435 -10.43 -1.27 -12.17
C TYR A 435 -9.99 -2.57 -12.87
N PHE A 436 -10.66 -2.95 -13.96
CA PHE A 436 -10.24 -4.10 -14.77
C PHE A 436 -8.82 -3.92 -15.33
N PHE A 437 -8.53 -2.77 -15.96
CA PHE A 437 -7.17 -2.51 -16.45
C PHE A 437 -6.14 -2.37 -15.34
N ALA A 438 -6.52 -1.80 -14.19
CA ALA A 438 -5.64 -1.71 -13.05
C ALA A 438 -5.25 -3.09 -12.50
N ASN A 439 -6.15 -4.07 -12.48
CA ASN A 439 -5.80 -5.45 -12.08
C ASN A 439 -4.82 -6.11 -13.06
N TRP A 440 -4.95 -5.87 -14.37
CA TRP A 440 -3.94 -6.31 -15.34
C TRP A 440 -2.59 -5.63 -15.10
N ALA A 441 -2.59 -4.33 -14.82
CA ALA A 441 -1.38 -3.59 -14.48
C ALA A 441 -0.74 -4.11 -13.18
N PHE A 442 -1.54 -4.45 -12.17
CA PHE A 442 -1.08 -5.07 -10.92
C PHE A 442 -0.34 -6.39 -11.20
N ILE A 443 -0.92 -7.27 -12.02
CA ILE A 443 -0.27 -8.54 -12.40
C ILE A 443 1.03 -8.27 -13.17
N GLY A 444 1.02 -7.32 -14.11
CA GLY A 444 2.21 -6.93 -14.87
C GLY A 444 3.36 -6.43 -13.99
N VAL A 445 3.07 -5.52 -13.04
CA VAL A 445 4.06 -4.99 -12.08
C VAL A 445 4.54 -6.10 -11.14
N PHE A 446 3.64 -6.95 -10.64
CA PHE A 446 4.04 -8.08 -9.80
C PHE A 446 5.00 -9.01 -10.54
N CYS A 447 4.68 -9.42 -11.77
CA CYS A 447 5.52 -10.32 -12.56
C CYS A 447 6.88 -9.71 -12.89
N SER A 448 6.95 -8.41 -13.22
CA SER A 448 8.21 -7.74 -13.54
C SER A 448 9.13 -7.65 -12.31
N VAL A 449 8.59 -7.24 -11.16
CA VAL A 449 9.34 -7.17 -9.89
C VAL A 449 9.73 -8.57 -9.44
N PHE A 450 8.84 -9.55 -9.51
CA PHE A 450 9.12 -10.93 -9.14
C PHE A 450 10.25 -11.52 -10.01
N ALA A 451 10.22 -11.30 -11.32
CA ALA A 451 11.28 -11.74 -12.23
C ALA A 451 12.61 -11.03 -11.94
N GLN A 452 12.59 -9.71 -11.73
CA GLN A 452 13.78 -8.95 -11.36
C GLN A 452 14.37 -9.43 -10.04
N SER A 453 13.51 -9.68 -9.04
CA SER A 453 13.93 -10.24 -7.77
C SER A 453 14.51 -11.63 -7.97
N LEU A 454 13.91 -12.51 -8.78
CA LEU A 454 14.47 -13.85 -9.05
C LEU A 454 15.87 -13.78 -9.69
N MET A 455 16.07 -12.86 -10.63
CA MET A 455 17.35 -12.69 -11.35
C MET A 455 18.44 -11.98 -10.53
N SER A 456 18.09 -10.94 -9.77
CA SER A 456 19.06 -10.22 -8.95
C SER A 456 19.30 -11.02 -7.69
N GLN A 457 20.45 -11.69 -7.53
CA GLN A 457 20.76 -12.50 -6.35
C GLN A 457 21.38 -11.70 -5.19
N GLN A 458 21.43 -10.37 -5.31
CA GLN A 458 22.07 -9.51 -4.31
C GLN A 458 21.27 -9.48 -3.00
N ARG A 459 21.96 -9.74 -1.89
CA ARG A 459 21.46 -9.54 -0.52
C ARG A 459 21.55 -8.06 -0.17
N GLN A 460 20.62 -7.56 0.63
CA GLN A 460 20.75 -6.22 1.19
C GLN A 460 21.93 -6.18 2.18
N PRO A 461 22.75 -5.12 2.16
CA PRO A 461 23.81 -4.95 3.16
C PRO A 461 23.20 -4.74 4.56
N PHE A 462 23.94 -5.10 5.60
CA PHE A 462 23.56 -4.88 7.01
C PHE A 462 23.49 -3.38 7.33
N LEU A 463 24.49 -2.62 6.88
CA LEU A 463 24.56 -1.15 6.92
C LEU A 463 24.54 -0.60 5.49
N ASP A 464 23.64 0.34 5.21
CA ASP A 464 23.45 0.93 3.89
C ASP A 464 24.40 2.14 3.68
N PRO A 465 25.45 2.01 2.85
CA PRO A 465 26.52 3.02 2.75
C PRO A 465 26.06 4.36 2.15
N ALA A 466 24.98 4.36 1.36
CA ALA A 466 24.41 5.59 0.80
C ALA A 466 23.71 6.44 1.86
N GLN A 467 23.18 5.81 2.91
CA GLN A 467 22.44 6.47 3.97
C GLN A 467 23.36 7.22 4.94
N GLU A 468 24.61 6.76 5.11
CA GLU A 468 25.60 7.41 5.98
C GLU A 468 26.35 8.57 5.29
N CYS A 469 26.61 8.48 3.99
CA CYS A 469 27.26 9.57 3.24
C CYS A 469 26.46 10.89 3.31
N GLU A 470 25.12 10.80 3.25
CA GLU A 470 24.25 11.96 3.46
C GLU A 470 24.24 12.48 4.91
N GLU A 471 24.45 11.61 5.91
CA GLU A 471 24.53 12.02 7.32
C GLU A 471 25.79 12.85 7.61
N ASP A 472 26.92 12.47 7.02
CA ASP A 472 28.16 13.23 7.12
C ASP A 472 28.04 14.58 6.42
N GLU A 473 27.38 14.65 5.26
CA GLU A 473 27.10 15.91 4.54
C GLU A 473 26.13 16.83 5.31
N LEU A 474 25.04 16.29 5.85
CA LEU A 474 24.08 17.04 6.68
C LEU A 474 24.70 17.52 8.00
N GLY A 475 25.59 16.72 8.60
CA GLY A 475 26.36 17.11 9.78
C GLY A 475 27.35 18.23 9.49
N LEU A 476 28.02 18.21 8.33
CA LEU A 476 28.91 19.28 7.90
C LEU A 476 28.18 20.60 7.61
N LEU A 477 26.94 20.55 7.10
CA LEU A 477 26.10 21.73 6.85
C LEU A 477 25.49 22.34 8.12
N ALA A 478 25.40 21.58 9.22
CA ALA A 478 24.92 22.09 10.50
C ALA A 478 26.00 22.83 11.32
N PHE A 479 27.28 22.73 10.90
CA PHE A 479 28.43 23.37 11.55
C PHE A 479 29.09 24.48 10.72
N GLY A 480 28.57 24.78 9.53
CA GLY A 480 28.99 25.92 8.69
C GLY A 480 27.91 26.97 8.61
#